data_AF-A0A8J6JFX6-F1
#
_entry.id   AF-A0A8J6JFX6-F1
#
_cell.length_a   1.000
_cell.length_b   1.000
_cell.length_c   1.000
_cell.angle_alpha   90.00
_cell.angle_beta   90.00
_cell.angle_gamma   90.00
#
_symmetry.space_group_name_H-M   'P 1'
#
loop_
_entity.id
_entity.type
_entity.pdbx_description
1 polymer ?
#
loop_
_entity_poly.entity_id
_entity_poly.type
_entity_poly.pdbx_seq_one_letter_code
_entity_poly.pdbx_strand_id
1 'polypeptide(L)' 'MKFWKEHTALRMVLMLCTFAAGVGLILYGWMQTGKLWGFAVMLVGIGFLLGCLSLYNKPFEEPRTKKTK' A
#
# COMPACT_ATOMS: atom_id res chain seq x y z
N MET A 1 9.65 4.75 -19.63
CA MET A 1 10.72 4.48 -18.64
C MET A 1 10.14 3.61 -17.53
N LYS A 2 10.88 2.62 -17.04
CA LYS A 2 10.41 1.69 -16.00
C LYS A 2 10.87 2.21 -14.62
N PHE A 3 10.39 3.39 -14.23
CA PHE A 3 10.78 4.11 -12.99
C PHE A 3 10.82 3.19 -11.75
N TRP A 4 9.76 2.41 -11.52
CA TRP A 4 9.67 1.50 -10.37
C TRP A 4 10.60 0.27 -10.43
N LYS A 5 11.13 -0.08 -11.61
CA LYS A 5 12.18 -1.10 -11.76
C LYS A 5 13.56 -0.52 -11.47
N GLU A 6 13.81 0.69 -11.94
CA GLU A 6 15.09 1.39 -11.78
C GLU A 6 15.30 1.84 -10.33
N HIS A 7 14.25 2.33 -9.66
CA HIS A 7 14.32 2.82 -8.28
C HIS A 7 13.87 1.77 -7.25
N THR A 8 14.52 0.61 -7.26
CA THR A 8 14.17 -0.49 -6.34
C THR A 8 14.35 -0.11 -4.88
N ALA A 9 15.44 0.57 -4.51
CA ALA A 9 15.69 1.00 -3.12
C ALA A 9 14.58 1.93 -2.59
N LEU A 10 14.21 2.96 -3.37
CA LEU A 10 13.13 3.88 -3.01
C LEU A 10 11.80 3.14 -2.83
N ARG A 11 11.47 2.23 -3.75
CA ARG A 11 10.25 1.41 -3.68
C ARG A 11 10.20 0.55 -2.43
N MET A 12 11.32 -0.09 -2.08
CA MET A 12 11.43 -0.90 -0.86
C MET A 12 11.22 -0.06 0.40
N VAL A 13 11.81 1.15 0.46
CA VAL A 13 11.61 2.06 1.59
C VAL A 13 10.16 2.50 1.70
N LEU A 14 9.51 2.92 0.60
CA LEU A 14 8.09 3.28 0.64
C LEU A 14 7.21 2.08 1.04
N MET A 15 7.49 0.87 0.55
CA MET A 15 6.74 -0.33 0.96
C MET A 15 6.91 -0.59 2.46
N LEU A 16 8.12 -0.51 2.99
CA LEU A 16 8.36 -0.72 4.41
C LEU A 16 7.63 0.33 5.27
N CYS A 17 7.75 1.61 4.91
CA CYS A 17 7.07 2.70 5.63
C CYS A 17 5.55 2.56 5.60
N THR A 18 4.98 2.28 4.42
CA THR A 18 3.52 2.13 4.27
C THR A 18 3.00 0.87 4.95
N PHE A 19 3.75 -0.23 4.91
CA PHE A 19 3.41 -1.46 5.62
C PHE A 19 3.44 -1.27 7.14
N ALA A 20 4.52 -0.71 7.68
CA ALA A 20 4.65 -0.47 9.12
C ALA A 20 3.56 0.49 9.63
N ALA A 21 3.27 1.56 8.89
CA ALA A 21 2.18 2.47 9.19
C ALA A 21 0.81 1.76 9.15
N GLY A 22 0.54 0.96 8.11
CA GLY A 22 -0.71 0.21 7.97
C GLY A 22 -0.95 -0.78 9.11
N VAL A 23 0.07 -1.58 9.46
CA VAL A 23 0.00 -2.49 10.61
C VAL A 23 -0.20 -1.72 11.91
N GLY A 24 0.56 -0.64 12.13
CA GLY A 24 0.43 0.19 13.33
C GLY A 24 -0.98 0.77 13.51
N LEU A 25 -1.59 1.26 12.42
CA LEU A 25 -2.96 1.77 12.43
C LEU A 25 -3.99 0.67 12.74
N ILE A 26 -3.84 -0.53 12.18
CA ILE A 26 -4.74 -1.65 12.48
C ILE A 26 -4.63 -2.06 13.95
N LEU A 27 -3.41 -2.18 14.49
CA LEU A 27 -3.19 -2.52 15.89
C LEU A 27 -3.76 -1.44 16.82
N TYR A 28 -3.53 -0.17 16.51
CA TYR A 28 -4.09 0.95 17.27
C TYR A 28 -5.62 1.01 17.21
N GLY A 29 -6.20 0.81 16.02
CA GLY A 29 -7.65 0.75 15.86
C GLY A 29 -8.29 -0.42 16.62
N TRP A 30 -7.60 -1.57 16.68
CA TRP A 30 -8.03 -2.72 17.48
C TRP A 30 -8.11 -2.37 18.97
N MET A 31 -7.16 -1.62 19.51
CA MET A 31 -7.20 -1.18 20.92
C MET A 31 -8.42 -0.30 21.24
N GLN A 32 -9.11 0.22 20.23
CA GLN A 32 -10.32 1.03 20.35
C GLN A 32 -11.61 0.26 19.98
N THR A 33 -11.58 -1.08 20.07
CA THR A 33 -12.73 -1.94 19.78
C THR A 33 -13.99 -1.50 20.54
N GLY A 34 -15.13 -1.50 19.86
CA GLY A 34 -16.41 -1.00 20.38
C GLY A 34 -16.69 0.48 20.08
N LYS A 35 -15.73 1.21 19.50
CA LYS A 35 -15.94 2.59 18.99
C LYS A 35 -15.91 2.59 17.46
N LEU A 36 -16.85 3.28 16.82
CA LEU A 36 -16.87 3.47 15.36
C LEU A 36 -15.56 4.09 14.85
N TRP A 37 -14.94 4.95 15.65
CA TRP A 37 -13.63 5.53 15.34
C TRP A 37 -12.52 4.50 15.23
N GLY A 38 -12.51 3.46 16.08
CA GLY A 38 -11.53 2.37 15.99
C GLY A 38 -11.63 1.66 14.63
N PHE A 39 -12.85 1.37 14.20
CA PHE A 39 -13.12 0.80 12.89
C PHE A 39 -12.64 1.69 11.74
N ALA A 40 -12.95 3.00 11.78
CA ALA A 40 -12.49 3.95 10.77
C ALA A 40 -10.95 3.97 10.65
N VAL A 41 -10.24 3.93 11.78
CA VAL A 41 -8.77 3.88 11.78
C VAL A 41 -8.24 2.58 11.18
N MET A 42 -8.87 1.44 11.46
CA MET A 42 -8.50 0.16 10.84
C MET A 42 -8.67 0.20 9.32
N LEU A 43 -9.74 0.84 8.81
CA LEU A 43 -9.94 1.02 7.36
C LEU A 43 -8.84 1.88 6.73
N VAL A 44 -8.38 2.95 7.40
CA VAL A 44 -7.22 3.73 6.93
C VAL A 44 -5.97 2.85 6.89
N GLY A 45 -5.75 2.01 7.91
CA GLY A 45 -4.64 1.05 7.94
C GLY A 45 -4.68 0.06 6.77
N ILE A 46 -5.87 -0.47 6.43
CA ILE A 46 -6.06 -1.32 5.25
C ILE A 46 -5.71 -0.56 3.96
N GLY A 47 -6.12 0.71 3.83
CA GLY A 47 -5.75 1.55 2.69
C GLY A 47 -4.24 1.68 2.51
N PHE A 48 -3.49 1.84 3.60
CA PHE A 48 -2.02 1.85 3.59
C PHE A 48 -1.44 0.50 3.13
N LEU A 49 -1.98 -0.62 3.60
CA LEU A 49 -1.54 -1.96 3.18
C LEU A 49 -1.82 -2.21 1.68
N LEU A 50 -2.98 -1.77 1.18
CA LEU A 50 -3.30 -1.81 -0.25
C LEU A 50 -2.36 -0.91 -1.06
N GLY A 51 -1.97 0.25 -0.52
CA GLY A 51 -0.94 1.11 -1.11
C GLY A 51 0.43 0.42 -1.20
N CYS A 52 0.85 -0.29 -0.15
CA CYS A 52 2.06 -1.11 -0.17
C CYS A 52 1.98 -2.20 -1.25
N LEU A 53 0.85 -2.90 -1.35
CA LEU A 53 0.62 -3.92 -2.37
C LEU A 53 0.65 -3.31 -3.78
N SER A 54 0.10 -2.11 -3.97
CA SER A 54 0.17 -1.37 -5.23
C SER A 54 1.63 -1.06 -5.60
N LEU A 55 2.45 -0.59 -4.65
CA LEU A 55 3.88 -0.37 -4.89
C LEU A 55 4.62 -1.65 -5.25
N TYR A 56 4.28 -2.77 -4.61
CA TYR A 56 4.83 -4.07 -4.97
C TYR A 56 4.50 -4.44 -6.42
N ASN A 57 3.25 -4.21 -6.85
CA ASN A 57 2.74 -4.58 -8.17
C ASN A 57 3.21 -3.66 -9.32
N LYS A 58 3.49 -2.38 -9.05
CA LYS A 58 3.91 -1.36 -10.03
C LYS A 58 4.96 -1.79 -11.07
N PRO A 59 6.05 -2.51 -10.75
CA PRO A 59 7.03 -2.93 -11.76
C PRO A 59 6.55 -4.12 -12.60
N PHE A 60 5.53 -4.85 -12.16
CA PHE A 60 4.96 -5.97 -12.91
C PHE A 60 3.83 -5.53 -13.85
N GLU A 61 3.41 -4.25 -13.79
CA GLU A 61 2.48 -3.69 -14.77
C GLU A 61 3.11 -3.74 -16.17
N GLU A 62 2.55 -4.61 -17.02
CA GLU A 62 2.89 -4.63 -18.43
C GLU A 62 2.41 -3.35 -19.11
N PRO A 63 3.15 -2.81 -20.10
CA PRO A 63 2.64 -1.72 -20.90
C PRO A 63 1.33 -2.16 -21.55
N ARG A 64 0.24 -1.42 -21.34
CA ARG A 64 -1.03 -1.68 -22.03
C ARG A 64 -0.77 -1.66 -23.52
N THR A 65 -0.69 -2.82 -24.16
CA THR A 65 -0.67 -2.94 -25.60
C THR A 65 -1.98 -2.36 -26.10
N LYS A 66 -1.94 -1.17 -26.74
CA LYS A 66 -3.07 -0.75 -27.57
C LYS A 66 -3.23 -1.86 -28.60
N LYS A 67 -4.30 -2.65 -28.50
CA LYS A 67 -4.75 -3.45 -29.64
C LYS A 67 -5.14 -2.43 -30.71
N THR A 68 -4.21 -2.16 -31.63
CA THR A 68 -4.54 -1.54 -32.91
C THR A 68 -5.53 -2.49 -33.57
N LYS A 69 -6.79 -2.06 -33.64
CA LYS A 69 -7.78 -2.70 -34.51
C LYS A 69 -7.41 -2.44 -35.95
#